data_AF-X1AK16-F1
#
_entry.id   AF-X1AK16-F1
#
_cell.length_a   1.000
_cell.length_b   1.000
_cell.length_c   1.000
_cell.angle_alpha   90.00
_cell.angle_beta   90.00
_cell.angle_gamma   90.00
#
_symmetry.space_group_name_H-M   'P 1'
#
loop_
_entity.id
_entity.type
_entity.pdbx_description
1 polymer ?
#
loop_
_entity_poly.entity_id
_entity_poly.type
_entity_poly.pdbx_seq_one_letter_code
_entity_poly.pdbx_strand_id
1 'polypeptide(L)'
;MEPDKLYTKLKEFFPNQLDLMRHLHVNACWEYSITEQSIDDANIKLNFFLFKKNEKSLKMTKQVPDIKPDLILYFTEKAILNLIEGNS
;
A
#
# COMPACT_ATOMS: atom_id res chain seq x y z
N MET A 1 4.88 7.80 13.17
CA MET A 1 4.03 8.98 12.86
C MET A 1 2.55 8.66 13.12
N GLU A 2 1.61 9.63 13.13
CA GLU A 2 0.18 9.29 13.27
C GLU A 2 -0.34 8.49 12.05
N PRO A 3 -1.18 7.44 12.22
CA PRO A 3 -1.65 6.60 11.11
C PRO A 3 -2.31 7.36 9.95
N ASP A 4 -3.06 8.42 10.23
CA ASP A 4 -3.73 9.23 9.20
C ASP A 4 -2.76 10.12 8.41
N LYS A 5 -1.67 10.58 9.05
CA LYS A 5 -0.60 11.31 8.36
C LYS A 5 0.16 10.37 7.43
N LEU A 6 0.46 9.15 7.89
CA LEU A 6 1.06 8.10 7.07
C LEU A 6 0.19 7.80 5.86
N TYR A 7 -1.10 7.53 6.09
CA TYR A 7 -2.03 7.20 5.00
C TYR A 7 -2.13 8.32 3.95
N THR A 8 -2.21 9.58 4.38
CA THR A 8 -2.25 10.72 3.45
C THR A 8 -1.01 10.74 2.55
N LYS A 9 0.19 10.59 3.13
CA LYS A 9 1.45 10.55 2.38
C LYS A 9 1.50 9.39 1.37
N LEU A 10 1.07 8.20 1.78
CA LEU A 10 1.02 7.03 0.90
C LEU A 10 0.00 7.21 -0.23
N LYS A 11 -1.15 7.84 0.05
CA LYS A 11 -2.22 8.11 -0.93
C LYS A 11 -1.82 9.12 -2.01
N GLU A 12 -0.90 10.02 -1.71
CA GLU A 12 -0.32 10.94 -2.70
C GLU A 12 0.69 10.24 -3.62
N PHE A 13 1.39 9.22 -3.11
CA PHE A 13 2.41 8.49 -3.85
C PHE A 13 1.84 7.38 -4.73
N PHE A 14 1.20 6.36 -4.12
CA PHE A 14 0.89 5.09 -4.80
C PHE A 14 0.00 5.19 -6.04
N PRO A 15 -1.07 6.02 -6.08
CA PRO A 15 -1.89 6.16 -7.29
C PRO A 15 -1.13 6.58 -8.55
N ASN A 16 0.02 7.23 -8.38
CA ASN A 16 0.88 7.72 -9.46
C ASN A 16 1.97 6.71 -9.87
N GLN A 17 2.12 5.59 -9.14
CA GLN A 17 3.16 4.59 -9.37
C GLN A 17 2.64 3.39 -10.17
N LEU A 18 2.21 3.64 -11.41
CA LEU A 18 1.66 2.60 -12.30
C LEU A 18 2.61 1.42 -12.51
N ASP A 19 3.91 1.66 -12.39
CA ASP A 19 4.96 0.68 -12.65
C ASP A 19 4.92 -0.50 -11.67
N LEU A 20 4.41 -0.29 -10.45
CA LEU A 20 4.23 -1.33 -9.45
C LEU A 20 3.31 -2.46 -9.93
N MET A 21 2.26 -2.11 -10.68
CA MET A 21 1.23 -3.07 -11.11
C MET A 21 1.10 -3.10 -12.64
N ARG A 22 2.09 -2.59 -13.39
CA ARG A 22 2.02 -2.39 -14.85
C ARG A 22 1.63 -3.67 -15.58
N HIS A 23 2.25 -4.79 -15.21
CA HIS A 23 2.05 -6.09 -15.86
C HIS A 23 0.89 -6.92 -15.28
N LEU A 24 0.18 -6.41 -14.27
CA LEU A 24 -0.95 -7.11 -13.67
C LEU A 24 -2.25 -6.85 -14.43
N HIS A 25 -3.21 -7.75 -14.30
CA HIS A 25 -4.55 -7.54 -14.86
C HIS A 25 -5.29 -6.40 -14.16
N VAL A 26 -6.21 -5.75 -14.87
CA VAL A 26 -7.19 -4.86 -14.24
C VAL A 26 -7.92 -5.63 -13.15
N ASN A 27 -8.19 -4.96 -12.03
CA ASN A 27 -8.71 -5.49 -10.77
C ASN A 27 -7.71 -6.31 -9.93
N ALA A 28 -6.45 -6.44 -10.35
CA ALA A 28 -5.42 -6.94 -9.44
C ALA A 28 -5.36 -6.08 -8.18
N CYS A 29 -5.26 -6.73 -7.02
CA CYS A 29 -5.37 -6.09 -5.72
C CYS A 29 -4.23 -6.53 -4.80
N TRP A 30 -3.50 -5.56 -4.26
CA TRP A 30 -2.48 -5.77 -3.25
C TRP A 30 -2.93 -5.19 -1.92
N GLU A 31 -2.72 -5.94 -0.85
CA GLU A 31 -2.92 -5.49 0.53
C GLU A 31 -1.57 -5.09 1.13
N TYR A 32 -1.56 -3.95 1.82
CA TYR A 32 -0.41 -3.45 2.55
C TYR A 32 -0.76 -3.41 4.03
N SER A 33 0.01 -4.13 4.84
CA SER A 33 -0.06 -4.12 6.29
C SER A 33 1.21 -3.48 6.86
N ILE A 34 1.03 -2.36 7.57
CA ILE A 34 2.14 -1.59 8.14
C ILE A 34 2.10 -1.68 9.66
N THR A 35 3.23 -2.05 10.25
CA THR A 35 3.47 -2.06 11.70
C THR A 35 4.46 -0.95 12.09
N GLU A 36 4.63 -0.71 13.40
CA GLU A 36 5.55 0.35 13.86
C GLU A 36 7.01 -0.07 13.73
N GLN A 37 7.41 -1.16 14.42
CA GLN A 37 8.82 -1.48 14.67
C GLN A 37 9.26 -2.77 13.99
N SER A 38 8.42 -3.81 14.01
CA SER A 38 8.70 -5.11 13.41
C SER A 38 7.51 -5.60 12.60
N ILE A 39 7.76 -6.30 11.50
CA ILE A 39 6.70 -6.95 10.71
C ILE A 39 5.98 -8.07 11.48
N ASP A 40 6.60 -8.58 12.54
CA ASP A 40 6.02 -9.59 13.44
C ASP A 40 5.18 -8.96 14.57
N ASP A 41 5.08 -7.62 14.63
CA ASP A 41 4.24 -6.95 15.63
C ASP A 41 2.77 -7.31 15.42
N ALA A 42 2.10 -7.75 16.47
CA ALA A 42 0.67 -8.07 16.43
C ALA A 42 -0.22 -6.83 16.14
N ASN A 43 0.31 -5.62 16.37
CA ASN A 43 -0.42 -4.38 16.24
C ASN A 43 -0.19 -3.75 14.86
N ILE A 44 -1.16 -3.93 13.97
CA ILE A 44 -1.20 -3.25 12.68
C ILE A 44 -1.51 -1.77 12.91
N LYS A 45 -0.58 -0.92 12.49
CA LYS A 45 -0.70 0.53 12.55
C LYS A 45 -1.57 1.09 11.43
N LEU A 46 -1.38 0.58 10.22
CA LEU A 46 -2.13 0.99 9.05
C LEU A 46 -2.28 -0.20 8.10
N ASN A 47 -3.51 -0.47 7.69
CA ASN A 47 -3.83 -1.41 6.62
C ASN A 47 -4.51 -0.64 5.48
N PHE A 48 -4.13 -0.94 4.24
CA PHE A 48 -4.79 -0.40 3.06
C PHE A 48 -4.63 -1.33 1.86
N PHE A 49 -5.46 -1.08 0.84
CA PHE A 49 -5.47 -1.81 -0.40
C PHE A 49 -5.10 -0.89 -1.56
N LEU A 50 -4.27 -1.40 -2.47
CA LEU A 50 -3.92 -0.78 -3.74
C LEU A 50 -4.38 -1.69 -4.86
N PHE A 51 -5.20 -1.19 -5.78
CA PHE A 51 -5.66 -2.00 -6.90
C PHE A 51 -5.59 -1.27 -8.23
N LYS A 52 -5.31 -2.05 -9.27
CA LYS A 52 -5.26 -1.57 -10.65
C LYS A 52 -6.68 -1.36 -11.16
N LYS A 53 -7.20 -0.15 -11.00
CA LYS A 53 -8.56 0.21 -11.43
C LYS A 53 -8.70 0.14 -12.95
N ASN A 54 -7.66 0.52 -13.68
CA ASN A 54 -7.53 0.36 -15.13
C ASN A 54 -6.04 0.45 -15.52
N GLU A 55 -5.74 0.34 -16.82
CA GLU A 55 -4.37 0.40 -17.36
C GLU A 55 -3.61 1.70 -17.07
N LYS A 56 -4.29 2.76 -16.62
CA LYS A 56 -3.71 4.10 -16.44
C LYS A 56 -3.86 4.66 -15.02
N SER A 57 -4.44 3.91 -14.08
CA SER A 57 -4.65 4.40 -12.72
C SER A 57 -4.67 3.28 -11.69
N LEU A 58 -3.98 3.53 -10.58
CA LEU A 58 -4.14 2.74 -9.35
C LEU A 58 -5.07 3.49 -8.39
N LYS A 59 -5.80 2.75 -7.57
CA LYS A 59 -6.64 3.31 -6.52
C LYS A 59 -6.23 2.73 -5.18
N MET A 60 -6.01 3.63 -4.21
CA MET A 60 -5.72 3.30 -2.82
C MET A 60 -6.97 3.51 -1.95
N THR A 61 -7.24 2.58 -1.02
CA THR A 61 -8.38 2.64 -0.11
C THR A 61 -8.09 1.94 1.22
N LYS A 62 -8.70 2.40 2.32
CA LYS A 62 -8.75 1.66 3.60
C LYS A 62 -9.94 0.68 3.67
N GLN A 63 -10.93 0.83 2.79
CA GLN A 63 -12.09 -0.05 2.76
C GLN A 63 -11.67 -1.39 2.14
N VAL A 64 -12.01 -2.49 2.82
CA VAL A 64 -11.81 -3.84 2.31
C VAL A 64 -12.58 -3.97 1.00
N PRO A 65 -11.90 -4.22 -0.13
CA PRO A 65 -12.55 -4.40 -1.42
C PRO A 65 -13.31 -5.73 -1.45
N ASP A 66 -14.35 -5.83 -2.28
CA ASP A 66 -15.05 -7.09 -2.58
C ASP A 66 -14.24 -7.98 -3.55
N ILE A 67 -12.92 -7.86 -3.49
CA ILE A 67 -11.94 -8.54 -4.33
C ILE A 67 -10.88 -9.08 -3.38
N LYS A 68 -10.54 -10.36 -3.54
CA LYS A 68 -9.49 -10.98 -2.75
C LYS A 68 -8.12 -10.41 -3.17
N PRO A 69 -7.25 -9.99 -2.22
CA PRO A 69 -5.89 -9.60 -2.55
C PRO A 69 -5.10 -10.75 -3.19
N ASP A 70 -4.41 -10.45 -4.29
CA ASP A 70 -3.48 -11.36 -4.97
C ASP A 70 -2.13 -11.43 -4.26
N LEU A 71 -1.77 -10.36 -3.54
CA LEU A 71 -0.53 -10.21 -2.81
C LEU A 71 -0.77 -9.44 -1.51
N ILE A 72 -0.15 -9.90 -0.43
CA ILE A 72 -0.15 -9.23 0.86
C ILE A 72 1.30 -8.87 1.18
N LEU A 73 1.54 -7.58 1.46
CA LEU A 73 2.84 -7.02 1.74
C LEU A 73 2.89 -6.50 3.17
N TYR A 74 3.96 -6.83 3.88
CA TYR A 74 4.20 -6.42 5.26
C TYR A 74 5.38 -5.46 5.31
N PHE A 75 5.20 -4.32 5.97
CA PHE A 75 6.23 -3.31 6.13
C PHE A 75 6.25 -2.76 7.56
N THR A 76 7.42 -2.32 8.00
CA THR A 76 7.51 -1.37 9.12
C THR A 76 7.26 0.05 8.59
N GLU A 77 6.85 0.97 9.47
CA GLU A 77 6.67 2.39 9.10
C GLU A 77 7.95 2.94 8.44
N LYS A 78 9.12 2.63 9.01
CA LYS A 78 10.40 3.09 8.46
C LYS A 78 10.65 2.55 7.06
N ALA A 79 10.39 1.26 6.83
CA ALA A 79 10.65 0.62 5.54
C ALA A 79 9.76 1.21 4.43
N ILE A 80 8.47 1.40 4.70
CA ILE A 80 7.56 1.95 3.69
C ILE A 80 7.86 3.43 3.41
N LEU A 81 8.29 4.20 4.42
CA LEU A 81 8.70 5.59 4.22
C LEU A 81 9.97 5.68 3.36
N ASN A 82 10.99 4.85 3.65
CA ASN A 82 12.20 4.81 2.84
C ASN A 82 11.91 4.43 1.38
N LEU A 83 10.99 3.48 1.15
CA LEU A 83 10.55 3.07 -0.19
C LEU A 83 9.98 4.26 -0.98
N ILE A 84 9.03 5.01 -0.39
CA ILE A 84 8.36 6.10 -1.11
C ILE A 84 9.23 7.36 -1.25
N GLU A 85 10.24 7.52 -0.41
CA GLU A 85 11.19 8.64 -0.47
C GLU A 85 12.36 8.37 -1.43
N GLY A 86 12.50 7.15 -1.94
CA GLY A 86 13.63 6.76 -2.79
C GLY A 86 14.96 6.64 -2.04
N ASN A 87 14.91 6.57 -0.71
CA ASN A 87 16.08 6.35 0.15
C ASN A 87 16.32 4.85 0.29
N SER A 88 16.81 4.22 -0.79
CA SER A 88 17.24 2.81 -0.83
C SER A 88 18.74 2.67 -0.68
#